data_AF-A0A0E9PE45-F1
#
_entry.id   AF-A0A0E9PE45-F1
#
_cell.length_a   1.000
_cell.length_b   1.000
_cell.length_c   1.000
_cell.angle_alpha   90.00
_cell.angle_beta   90.00
_cell.angle_gamma   90.00
#
_symmetry.space_group_name_H-M   'P 1'
#
loop_
_entity.id
_entity.type
_entity.pdbx_description
1 polymer ?
#
loop_
_entity_poly.entity_id
_entity_poly.type
_entity_poly.pdbx_seq_one_letter_code
_entity_poly.pdbx_strand_id
1 'polypeptide(L)'
;MTAKDCSVMITLAPCGEDELPEPNLEIQPSKRRFTYSVSILDLDPKPYESIAHQYKLDSKIVNYYLRSLQSKQEAAVSSLYLERDHEDCTLVFHPV
;
A
#
# COMPACT_ATOMS: atom_id res chain seq x y z
N MET A 1 -10.34 14.96 4.73
CA MET A 1 -9.38 14.49 5.75
C MET A 1 -9.79 13.13 6.29
N THR A 2 -11.01 12.97 6.84
CA THR A 2 -11.50 11.66 7.32
C THR A 2 -11.33 10.51 6.33
N ALA A 3 -11.78 10.64 5.08
CA ALA A 3 -11.61 9.58 4.06
C ALA A 3 -10.15 9.29 3.65
N LYS A 4 -9.22 10.21 3.94
CA LYS A 4 -7.77 10.00 3.69
C LYS A 4 -7.11 9.29 4.89
N ASP A 5 -7.68 9.45 6.08
CA ASP A 5 -7.14 8.97 7.35
C ASP A 5 -7.93 7.78 7.92
N CYS A 6 -8.86 7.21 7.16
CA CYS A 6 -9.66 6.05 7.57
C CYS A 6 -8.95 4.73 7.25
N SER A 7 -9.31 3.68 7.97
CA SER A 7 -8.76 2.34 7.76
C SER A 7 -9.74 1.45 6.99
N VAL A 8 -9.22 0.50 6.21
CA VAL A 8 -10.02 -0.55 5.55
C VAL A 8 -9.72 -1.89 6.22
N MET A 9 -10.75 -2.53 6.75
CA MET A 9 -10.66 -3.86 7.33
C MET A 9 -11.24 -4.89 6.36
N ILE A 10 -10.43 -5.89 5.98
CA ILE A 10 -10.84 -7.01 5.14
C ILE A 10 -10.83 -8.26 6.00
N THR A 11 -11.99 -8.87 6.19
CA THR A 11 -12.13 -10.12 6.94
C THR A 11 -12.28 -11.27 5.96
N LEU A 12 -11.50 -12.34 6.16
CA LEU A 12 -11.55 -13.56 5.36
C LEU A 12 -12.03 -14.72 6.23
N ALA A 13 -13.01 -15.49 5.75
CA ALA A 13 -13.44 -16.73 6.38
C ALA A 13 -13.32 -17.87 5.37
N PRO A 14 -12.80 -19.06 5.76
CA PRO A 14 -12.82 -20.21 4.88
C PRO A 14 -14.25 -20.53 4.45
N CYS A 15 -14.47 -20.76 3.15
CA CYS A 15 -15.68 -21.46 2.73
C CYS A 15 -15.62 -22.89 3.28
N GLY A 16 -16.75 -23.44 3.72
CA GLY A 16 -16.84 -24.86 4.06
C GLY A 16 -16.35 -25.75 2.92
N GLU A 17 -15.96 -26.98 3.25
CA GLU A 17 -15.58 -28.00 2.26
C GLU A 17 -16.69 -28.09 1.21
N ASP A 18 -16.32 -27.96 -0.08
CA ASP A 18 -17.22 -28.35 -1.16
C ASP A 18 -17.63 -29.80 -0.90
N GLU A 19 -18.93 -30.09 -0.97
CA GLU A 19 -19.45 -31.44 -0.84
C GLU A 19 -18.58 -32.41 -1.66
N LEU A 20 -18.11 -33.44 -0.97
CA LEU A 20 -17.24 -34.52 -1.42
C LEU A 20 -17.40 -34.82 -2.94
N PRO A 21 -16.37 -34.64 -3.78
CA PRO A 21 -16.47 -35.10 -5.17
C PRO A 21 -16.50 -36.63 -5.17
N GLU A 22 -17.40 -37.22 -5.96
CA GLU A 22 -17.36 -38.64 -6.33
C GLU A 22 -15.94 -39.07 -6.76
N PRO A 23 -15.57 -40.36 -6.62
CA PRO A 23 -14.18 -40.80 -6.66
C PRO A 23 -13.59 -40.70 -8.07
N ASN A 24 -13.12 -39.51 -8.43
CA ASN A 24 -12.29 -39.28 -9.61
C ASN A 24 -10.82 -39.31 -9.18
N LEU A 25 -10.03 -40.11 -9.90
CA LEU A 25 -8.61 -40.42 -9.68
C LEU A 25 -7.64 -39.27 -10.00
N GLU A 26 -8.07 -38.02 -9.89
CA GLU A 26 -7.21 -36.84 -10.05
C GLU A 26 -7.26 -35.97 -8.79
N ILE A 27 -6.13 -35.91 -8.08
CA ILE A 27 -5.93 -34.98 -6.98
C ILE A 27 -5.78 -33.58 -7.59
N GLN A 28 -6.88 -32.85 -7.76
CA GLN A 28 -6.80 -31.42 -8.06
C GLN A 28 -6.31 -30.67 -6.81
N PRO A 29 -5.41 -29.68 -6.95
CA PRO A 29 -5.04 -28.83 -5.83
C PRO A 29 -6.30 -28.14 -5.30
N SER A 30 -6.65 -28.39 -4.04
CA SER A 30 -7.82 -27.79 -3.40
C SER A 30 -7.67 -26.26 -3.41
N LYS A 31 -8.36 -25.57 -4.31
CA LYS A 31 -8.40 -24.11 -4.30
C LYS A 31 -9.21 -23.69 -3.09
N ARG A 32 -8.55 -23.43 -1.96
CA ARG A 32 -9.21 -22.98 -0.73
C ARG A 32 -9.99 -21.71 -1.05
N ARG A 33 -11.32 -21.80 -1.00
CA ARG A 33 -12.21 -20.66 -1.21
C ARG A 33 -12.37 -19.93 0.11
N PHE A 34 -12.40 -18.61 0.05
CA PHE A 34 -12.67 -17.75 1.19
C PHE A 34 -13.87 -16.87 0.85
N THR A 35 -14.80 -16.73 1.79
CA THR A 35 -15.71 -15.59 1.79
C THR A 35 -14.98 -14.40 2.39
N TYR A 36 -15.31 -13.20 1.90
CA TYR A 36 -14.74 -11.98 2.44
C TYR A 36 -15.83 -10.95 2.74
N SER A 37 -15.54 -10.10 3.72
CA SER A 37 -16.29 -8.87 3.97
C SER A 37 -15.33 -7.72 4.15
N VAL A 38 -15.78 -6.52 3.79
CA VAL A 38 -14.99 -5.28 3.86
C VAL A 38 -15.73 -4.30 4.75
N SER A 39 -14.99 -3.59 5.60
CA SER A 39 -15.51 -2.54 6.47
C SER A 39 -14.56 -1.35 6.46
N ILE A 40 -15.13 -0.15 6.58
CA ILE A 40 -14.37 1.09 6.72
C ILE A 40 -14.44 1.52 8.20
N LEU A 41 -13.28 1.75 8.80
CA LEU A 41 -13.13 2.15 10.21
C LEU A 41 -12.63 3.59 10.30
N ASP A 42 -12.66 4.17 11.50
CA ASP A 42 -12.09 5.49 11.82
C ASP A 42 -12.74 6.66 11.05
N LEU A 43 -14.08 6.69 11.01
CA LEU A 43 -14.87 7.67 10.26
C LEU A 43 -15.23 8.95 11.05
N ASP A 44 -14.46 9.29 12.08
CA ASP A 44 -14.74 10.46 12.89
C ASP A 44 -14.54 11.77 12.10
N PRO A 45 -15.42 12.77 12.30
CA PRO A 45 -15.26 14.08 11.70
C PRO A 45 -14.00 14.76 12.25
N LYS A 46 -13.18 15.32 11.36
CA LYS A 46 -12.01 16.10 11.78
C LYS A 46 -12.45 17.53 12.18
N PRO A 47 -11.85 18.11 13.24
CA PRO A 47 -12.20 19.46 13.70
C PRO A 47 -11.83 20.52 12.66
N TYR A 48 -12.62 21.60 12.56
CA TYR A 48 -12.41 22.67 11.58
C TYR A 48 -11.04 23.35 11.74
N GLU A 49 -10.59 23.51 12.99
CA GLU A 49 -9.31 24.12 13.36
C GLU A 49 -8.11 23.37 12.78
N SER A 50 -8.27 22.08 12.44
CA SER A 50 -7.20 21.28 11.84
C SER A 50 -6.82 21.74 10.43
N ILE A 51 -7.66 22.51 9.73
CA ILE A 51 -7.36 23.01 8.38
C ILE A 51 -6.09 23.85 8.36
N ALA A 52 -5.96 24.80 9.30
CA ALA A 52 -4.79 25.67 9.39
C ALA A 52 -3.52 24.89 9.75
N HIS A 53 -3.65 23.86 10.59
CA HIS A 53 -2.56 22.96 10.92
C HIS A 53 -2.10 22.16 9.69
N GLN A 54 -3.04 21.60 8.92
CA GLN A 54 -2.70 20.82 7.72
C GLN A 54 -2.03 21.67 6.65
N TYR A 55 -2.45 22.92 6.46
CA TYR A 55 -1.77 23.84 5.55
C TYR A 55 -0.28 24.04 5.91
N LYS A 56 0.02 24.22 7.21
CA LYS A 56 1.39 24.35 7.70
C LYS A 56 2.19 23.06 7.54
N LEU A 57 1.57 21.91 7.79
CA LEU A 57 2.21 20.61 7.61
C LEU A 57 2.54 20.34 6.14
N ASP A 58 1.60 20.58 5.23
CA ASP A 58 1.79 20.40 3.79
C ASP A 58 2.97 21.24 3.29
N SER A 59 3.01 22.52 3.69
CA SER A 59 4.14 23.41 3.40
C SER A 59 5.47 22.85 3.90
N LYS A 60 5.52 22.26 5.10
CA LYS A 60 6.75 21.65 5.63
C LYS A 60 7.16 20.42 4.82
N ILE A 61 6.22 19.54 4.50
CA ILE A 61 6.46 18.31 3.74
C ILE A 61 7.02 18.65 2.36
N VAL A 62 6.34 19.53 1.62
CA VAL A 62 6.76 19.93 0.27
C VAL A 62 8.11 20.62 0.30
N ASN A 63 8.32 21.60 1.17
CA ASN A 63 9.60 22.31 1.26
C ASN A 63 10.74 21.37 1.64
N TYR A 64 10.52 20.45 2.57
CA TYR A 64 11.53 19.46 2.94
C TYR A 64 11.86 18.53 1.77
N TYR A 65 10.84 18.01 1.08
CA TYR A 65 11.03 17.17 -0.09
C TYR A 65 11.82 17.88 -1.19
N LEU A 66 11.47 19.13 -1.53
CA LEU A 66 12.18 19.92 -2.53
C LEU A 66 13.64 20.20 -2.14
N ARG A 67 13.91 20.53 -0.86
CA ARG A 67 15.28 20.69 -0.36
C ARG A 67 16.06 19.39 -0.41
N SER A 68 15.44 18.26 -0.07
CA SER A 68 16.07 16.95 -0.16
C SER A 68 16.39 16.57 -1.60
N LEU A 69 15.57 16.97 -2.58
CA LEU A 69 15.87 16.76 -3.99
C LEU A 69 17.04 17.61 -4.45
N GLN A 70 17.13 18.87 -4.02
CA GLN A 70 18.28 19.75 -4.33
C GLN A 70 19.56 19.20 -3.71
N SER A 71 19.54 18.79 -2.44
CA SER A 71 20.71 18.19 -1.79
C SER A 71 21.10 16.85 -2.42
N LYS A 72 20.12 16.05 -2.86
CA LYS A 72 20.38 14.81 -3.61
C LYS A 72 20.86 15.08 -5.03
N GLN A 73 20.43 16.16 -5.68
CA GLN A 73 20.93 16.57 -6.98
C GLN A 73 22.37 17.07 -6.87
N GLU A 74 22.71 17.85 -5.85
CA GLU A 74 24.09 18.25 -5.54
C GLU A 74 24.98 17.03 -5.19
N ALA A 75 24.47 16.11 -4.36
CA ALA A 75 25.15 14.86 -4.06
C ALA A 75 25.23 13.92 -5.28
N ALA A 76 24.22 13.91 -6.16
CA ALA A 76 24.21 13.17 -7.41
C ALA A 76 25.12 13.80 -8.46
N VAL A 77 25.30 15.12 -8.51
CA VAL A 77 26.34 15.73 -9.36
C VAL A 77 27.73 15.31 -8.84
N SER A 78 27.90 15.11 -7.53
CA SER A 78 29.10 14.49 -6.96
C SER A 78 29.19 12.96 -7.19
N SER A 79 28.08 12.21 -7.17
CA SER A 79 28.07 10.74 -7.34
C SER A 79 27.89 10.26 -8.78
N LEU A 80 27.50 11.12 -9.72
CA LEU A 80 27.52 10.85 -11.17
C LEU A 80 28.96 10.71 -11.69
N TYR A 81 29.96 11.15 -10.91
CA TYR A 81 31.35 10.79 -11.12
C TYR A 81 31.70 9.36 -10.63
N LEU A 82 30.82 8.67 -9.90
CA LEU A 82 31.12 7.38 -9.25
C LEU A 82 30.12 6.23 -9.48
N GLU A 83 28.83 6.47 -9.75
CA GLU A 83 27.80 5.39 -9.71
C GLU A 83 26.93 5.34 -10.98
N ARG A 84 27.57 5.02 -12.11
CA ARG A 84 26.89 4.45 -13.28
C ARG A 84 26.57 2.98 -12.96
N ASP A 85 25.57 2.70 -12.13
CA ASP A 85 24.93 1.38 -11.97
C ASP A 85 23.79 1.53 -10.94
N HIS A 86 22.53 1.67 -11.37
CA HIS A 86 21.38 1.67 -10.45
C HIS A 86 20.38 0.60 -10.88
N GLU A 87 20.17 -0.38 -10.01
CA GLU A 87 19.30 -1.54 -10.18
C GLU A 87 17.81 -1.16 -10.06
N ASP A 88 16.99 -1.64 -11.00
CA ASP A 88 15.56 -1.38 -11.10
C ASP A 88 14.75 -2.19 -10.08
N CYS A 89 14.14 -1.51 -9.09
CA CYS A 89 13.21 -2.10 -8.14
C CYS A 89 11.83 -2.35 -8.78
N THR A 90 11.69 -3.42 -9.55
CA THR A 90 10.40 -3.86 -10.12
C THR A 90 9.64 -4.73 -9.14
N LEU A 91 8.42 -4.33 -8.75
CA LEU A 91 7.50 -5.17 -7.97
C LEU A 91 6.90 -6.26 -8.88
N VAL A 92 7.20 -7.51 -8.56
CA VAL A 92 6.74 -8.68 -9.31
C VAL A 92 5.53 -9.29 -8.62
N PHE A 93 4.37 -9.26 -9.26
CA PHE A 93 3.23 -10.06 -8.82
C PHE A 93 3.37 -11.46 -9.40
N HIS A 94 3.38 -12.47 -8.52
CA HIS A 94 3.36 -13.86 -8.95
C HIS A 94 1.95 -14.25 -9.42
N PRO A 95 1.80 -14.72 -10.67
CA PRO A 95 0.52 -15.23 -11.13
C PRO A 95 0.19 -16.55 -10.41
N VAL A 96 -1.08 -16.70 -10.03
CA VAL A 96 -1.66 -17.90 -9.41
C VAL A 96 -2.36 -18.73 -10.47
#